data_AF-A0A842H8U5-F1
#
_entry.id   AF-A0A842H8U5-F1
#
_cell.length_a   1.000
_cell.length_b   1.000
_cell.length_c   1.000
_cell.angle_alpha   90.00
_cell.angle_beta   90.00
_cell.angle_gamma   90.00
#
_symmetry.space_group_name_H-M   'P 1'
#
loop_
_entity.id
_entity.type
_entity.pdbx_description
1 polymer ?
#
loop_
_entity_poly.entity_id
_entity_poly.type
_entity_poly.pdbx_seq_one_letter_code
_entity_poly.pdbx_strand_id
1 'polypeptide(L)'
;MSFQDIRLLGEILRHYPFSEQAIAKGQRPLLERLKISPDHRAKIMSEDMTALGLKWQIYATPIPNDLVIPAYCIPDTDFGKLNSENGNEAYKAEGIGLNEGNLIRLSKACEIGRKYFENQWPHKFKAAILNTKDHLSFIEELHWLNRWRRVSHIEYEARPFLKQECKKRVDWRFQSLGVTVNLEVKYRPRDWARTVDGSENHAVKSSYFADVPDKFPSQNPGELNLVAFSSLAPIDRSLQEEINTFLTEYNTIDGVLVWSMNSQDGRLYEIQSVSQKALIETLFTGIDQEDAAYIGQVRYQQRVSNERRALRPEEVPDYLDRTYRGI
;
A
#
# COMPACT_ATOMS: atom_id res chain seq x y z
N MET A 1 -18.22 10.20 15.27
CA MET A 1 -17.06 10.77 15.98
C MET A 1 -17.40 12.20 16.35
N SER A 2 -17.18 12.60 17.60
CA SER A 2 -17.42 13.98 18.04
C SER A 2 -16.22 14.87 17.66
N PHE A 3 -16.42 16.18 17.59
CA PHE A 3 -15.33 17.14 17.36
C PHE A 3 -14.27 17.10 18.50
N GLN A 4 -14.65 16.59 19.68
CA GLN A 4 -13.75 16.38 20.82
C GLN A 4 -12.77 15.24 20.57
N ASP A 5 -13.16 14.18 19.86
CA ASP A 5 -12.29 13.04 19.54
C ASP A 5 -11.17 13.44 18.56
N ILE A 6 -11.48 14.36 17.63
CA ILE A 6 -10.50 14.91 16.67
C ILE A 6 -9.47 15.79 17.38
N ARG A 7 -9.91 16.64 18.33
CA ARG A 7 -9.00 17.45 19.15
C ARG A 7 -8.11 16.58 20.03
N LEU A 8 -8.66 15.53 20.64
CA LEU A 8 -7.90 14.58 21.45
C LEU A 8 -6.83 13.87 20.62
N LEU A 9 -7.11 13.54 19.35
CA LEU A 9 -6.11 12.98 18.45
C LEU A 9 -5.01 14.00 18.12
N GLY A 10 -5.38 15.25 17.85
CA GLY A 10 -4.43 16.34 17.65
C GLY A 10 -3.59 16.62 18.90
N GLU A 11 -4.11 16.38 20.10
CA GLU A 11 -3.40 16.48 21.38
C GLU A 11 -2.50 15.26 21.62
N ILE A 12 -2.96 14.04 21.35
CA ILE A 12 -2.17 12.80 21.41
C ILE A 12 -0.96 12.92 20.47
N LEU A 13 -1.15 13.37 19.24
CA LEU A 13 -0.06 13.53 18.27
C LEU A 13 0.89 14.70 18.63
N ARG A 14 0.44 15.66 19.45
CA ARG A 14 1.26 16.77 19.97
C ARG A 14 1.99 16.45 21.27
N HIS A 15 1.50 15.51 22.08
CA HIS A 15 1.97 15.24 23.43
C HIS A 15 2.77 13.95 23.59
N TYR A 16 2.92 13.12 22.56
CA TYR A 16 3.84 11.98 22.64
C TYR A 16 5.31 12.47 22.55
N PRO A 17 6.11 12.31 23.62
CA PRO A 17 7.50 12.73 23.64
C PRO A 17 8.32 11.72 22.83
N PHE A 18 8.86 12.17 21.70
CA PHE A 18 9.83 11.39 20.92
C PHE A 18 11.12 11.25 21.72
N SER A 19 11.75 10.07 21.71
CA SER A 19 13.01 9.87 22.42
C SER A 19 14.12 10.80 21.91
N GLU A 20 15.02 11.18 22.80
CA GLU A 20 16.18 12.03 22.49
C GLU A 20 17.04 11.47 21.34
N GLN A 21 17.01 10.16 21.10
CA GLN A 21 17.68 9.50 19.98
C GLN A 21 17.03 9.79 18.60
N ALA A 22 15.70 9.95 18.53
CA ALA A 22 15.00 10.33 17.29
C ALA A 22 15.27 11.80 16.92
N ILE A 23 15.35 12.66 17.93
CA ILE A 23 15.68 14.09 17.80
C ILE A 23 17.14 14.27 17.34
N ALA A 24 18.07 13.49 17.88
CA ALA A 24 19.49 13.54 17.51
C ALA A 24 19.77 13.08 16.05
N LYS A 25 18.87 12.31 15.42
CA LYS A 25 18.97 11.88 14.01
C LYS A 25 18.30 12.83 13.00
N GLY A 26 17.91 14.04 13.42
CA GLY A 26 17.30 15.04 12.54
C GLY A 26 15.86 14.73 12.14
N GLN A 27 15.21 13.78 12.81
CA GLN A 27 13.80 13.45 12.62
C GLN A 27 12.94 14.32 13.55
N ARG A 28 12.78 15.61 13.21
CA ARG A 28 11.54 16.32 13.56
C ARG A 28 10.34 15.43 13.19
N PRO A 29 9.21 15.48 13.89
CA PRO A 29 8.06 14.62 13.61
C PRO A 29 7.80 14.62 12.11
N LEU A 30 7.82 13.45 11.48
CA LEU A 30 7.72 13.29 10.02
C LEU A 30 6.57 14.15 9.45
N LEU A 31 5.45 14.22 10.19
CA LEU A 31 4.28 15.03 9.88
C LEU A 31 4.55 16.54 9.95
N GLU A 32 5.30 17.04 10.94
CA GLU A 32 5.69 18.45 11.04
C GLU A 32 6.68 18.85 9.94
N ARG A 33 7.63 17.96 9.59
CA ARG A 33 8.54 18.18 8.45
C ARG A 33 7.78 18.22 7.13
N LEU A 34 6.78 17.36 6.98
CA LEU A 34 5.95 17.26 5.79
C LEU A 34 4.75 18.23 5.80
N LYS A 35 4.60 19.04 6.87
CA LYS A 35 3.49 19.99 7.08
C LYS A 35 2.10 19.35 6.95
N ILE A 36 1.99 18.07 7.31
CA ILE A 36 0.73 17.32 7.28
C ILE A 36 -0.06 17.66 8.54
N SER A 37 -1.31 18.11 8.40
CA SER A 37 -2.22 18.35 9.53
C SER A 37 -3.09 17.11 9.78
N PRO A 38 -2.89 16.37 10.88
CA PRO A 38 -3.73 15.21 11.21
C PRO A 38 -5.20 15.59 11.39
N ASP A 39 -5.48 16.76 11.97
CA ASP A 39 -6.84 17.27 12.15
C ASP A 39 -7.54 17.50 10.82
N HIS A 40 -6.81 18.05 9.83
CA HIS A 40 -7.33 18.23 8.48
C HIS A 40 -7.62 16.87 7.80
N ARG A 41 -6.68 15.93 7.89
CA ARG A 41 -6.82 14.57 7.34
C ARG A 41 -7.99 13.81 7.97
N ALA A 42 -8.13 13.89 9.29
CA ALA A 42 -9.26 13.35 10.05
C ALA A 42 -10.59 13.99 9.65
N LYS A 43 -10.62 15.31 9.43
CA LYS A 43 -11.83 16.01 8.99
C LYS A 43 -12.32 15.53 7.62
N ILE A 44 -11.44 15.45 6.63
CA ILE A 44 -11.78 14.94 5.29
C ILE A 44 -12.41 13.56 5.38
N MET A 45 -11.74 12.65 6.09
CA MET A 45 -12.22 11.29 6.28
C MET A 45 -13.56 11.26 7.03
N SER A 46 -13.72 12.08 8.08
CA SER A 46 -14.96 12.17 8.87
C SER A 46 -16.18 12.51 8.02
N GLU A 47 -16.04 13.49 7.13
CA GLU A 47 -17.11 13.92 6.23
C GLU A 47 -17.58 12.76 5.34
N ASP A 48 -16.64 12.03 4.72
CA ASP A 48 -16.97 10.94 3.79
C ASP A 48 -17.49 9.69 4.52
N MET A 49 -16.89 9.33 5.66
CA MET A 49 -17.40 8.22 6.48
C MET A 49 -18.80 8.52 7.03
N THR A 50 -19.07 9.77 7.41
CA THR A 50 -20.41 10.21 7.84
C THR A 50 -21.41 10.12 6.70
N ALA A 51 -21.04 10.55 5.48
CA ALA A 51 -21.89 10.42 4.30
C ALA A 51 -22.24 8.96 4.00
N LEU A 52 -21.32 8.02 4.23
CA LEU A 52 -21.57 6.58 4.08
C LEU A 52 -22.42 5.98 5.22
N GLY A 53 -22.65 6.73 6.31
CA GLY A 53 -23.30 6.26 7.53
C GLY A 53 -22.45 5.30 8.35
N LEU A 54 -21.12 5.41 8.26
CA LEU A 54 -20.17 4.49 8.88
C LEU A 54 -19.65 5.01 10.21
N LYS A 55 -19.59 4.11 11.19
CA LYS A 55 -18.77 4.33 12.38
C LYS A 55 -17.32 4.02 12.04
N TRP A 56 -16.43 4.81 12.61
CA TRP A 56 -15.00 4.68 12.46
C TRP A 56 -14.33 5.20 13.71
N GLN A 57 -13.11 4.74 13.95
CA GLN A 57 -12.28 5.18 15.06
C GLN A 57 -10.88 5.48 14.54
N ILE A 58 -10.29 6.58 15.00
CA ILE A 58 -8.86 6.84 14.82
C ILE A 58 -8.17 6.52 16.13
N TYR A 59 -6.99 5.94 16.03
CA TYR A 59 -6.12 5.70 17.16
C TYR A 59 -4.65 5.91 16.77
N ALA A 60 -3.80 5.94 17.79
CA ALA A 60 -2.36 6.07 17.65
C ALA A 60 -1.71 4.68 17.57
N THR A 61 -1.00 4.40 16.48
CA THR A 61 -0.31 3.14 16.26
C THR A 61 1.20 3.33 16.48
N PRO A 62 1.79 2.78 17.57
CA PRO A 62 3.18 3.07 17.98
C PRO A 62 4.22 2.24 17.22
N ILE A 63 5.03 2.85 16.37
CA ILE A 63 6.09 2.18 15.59
C ILE A 63 7.47 2.34 16.30
N PRO A 64 8.53 1.60 15.93
CA PRO A 64 9.87 1.71 16.50
C PRO A 64 10.41 3.14 16.52
N ASN A 65 11.33 3.40 17.45
CA ASN A 65 11.91 4.71 17.73
C ASN A 65 10.90 5.73 18.28
N ASP A 66 9.92 5.25 19.05
CA ASP A 66 8.92 6.08 19.73
C ASP A 66 8.08 6.96 18.80
N LEU A 67 7.96 6.55 17.54
CA LEU A 67 7.15 7.22 16.54
C LEU A 67 5.71 6.72 16.63
N VAL A 68 4.76 7.59 16.32
CA VAL A 68 3.33 7.27 16.32
C VAL A 68 2.74 7.63 14.98
N ILE A 69 1.97 6.71 14.40
CA ILE A 69 1.22 6.96 13.15
C ILE A 69 -0.27 6.97 13.46
N PRO A 70 -1.03 7.95 12.97
CA PRO A 70 -2.49 7.91 13.05
C PRO A 70 -3.05 6.79 12.17
N ALA A 71 -3.70 5.83 12.80
CA ALA A 71 -4.34 4.69 12.16
C ALA A 71 -5.85 4.74 12.37
N TYR A 72 -6.60 3.95 11.60
CA TYR A 72 -8.04 3.83 11.78
C TYR A 72 -8.53 2.40 11.67
N CYS A 73 -9.72 2.17 12.22
CA CYS A 73 -10.53 0.99 12.00
C CYS A 73 -11.98 1.38 11.69
N ILE A 74 -12.72 0.42 11.16
CA ILE A 74 -14.16 0.54 10.87
C ILE A 74 -14.87 -0.53 11.71
N PRO A 75 -15.30 -0.21 12.95
CA PRO A 75 -15.78 -1.22 13.91
C PRO A 75 -16.92 -2.10 13.42
N ASP A 76 -17.79 -1.57 12.56
CA ASP A 76 -18.93 -2.30 11.99
C ASP A 76 -18.52 -3.27 10.87
N THR A 77 -17.21 -3.46 10.63
CA THR A 77 -16.63 -4.38 9.65
C THR A 77 -15.50 -5.18 10.30
N ASP A 78 -15.11 -6.33 9.77
CA ASP A 78 -13.90 -7.05 10.24
C ASP A 78 -12.57 -6.31 9.96
N PHE A 79 -12.60 -5.07 9.44
CA PHE A 79 -11.42 -4.27 9.14
C PHE A 79 -10.98 -3.44 10.35
N GLY A 80 -9.87 -3.86 10.97
CA GLY A 80 -9.23 -3.17 12.08
C GLY A 80 -8.74 -4.11 13.17
N LYS A 81 -7.73 -3.65 13.92
CA LYS A 81 -7.12 -4.38 15.04
C LYS A 81 -8.11 -4.89 16.09
N LEU A 82 -9.24 -4.21 16.28
CA LEU A 82 -10.22 -4.54 17.31
C LEU A 82 -11.09 -5.76 16.97
N ASN A 83 -10.97 -6.32 15.75
CA ASN A 83 -11.82 -7.41 15.25
C ASN A 83 -11.03 -8.70 14.91
N SER A 84 -9.73 -8.77 15.24
CA SER A 84 -8.82 -9.87 14.84
C SER A 84 -8.83 -11.12 15.74
N GLU A 85 -9.66 -11.20 16.78
CA GLU A 85 -9.66 -12.33 17.73
C GLU A 85 -10.03 -13.70 17.10
N ASN A 86 -10.53 -13.75 15.86
CA ASN A 86 -10.97 -15.00 15.19
C ASN A 86 -10.40 -15.21 13.77
N GLY A 87 -9.29 -14.55 13.40
CA GLY A 87 -8.73 -14.58 12.04
C GLY A 87 -7.81 -15.78 11.70
N ASN A 88 -7.99 -16.33 10.49
CA ASN A 88 -7.17 -17.39 9.86
C ASN A 88 -5.65 -17.09 9.84
N GLU A 89 -4.78 -18.09 9.90
CA GLU A 89 -3.32 -17.98 10.18
C GLU A 89 -2.49 -17.02 9.29
N ALA A 90 -3.03 -16.50 8.19
CA ALA A 90 -2.44 -15.39 7.43
C ALA A 90 -2.41 -14.04 8.21
N TYR A 91 -3.09 -13.96 9.35
CA TYR A 91 -3.15 -12.80 10.27
C TYR A 91 -2.17 -12.88 11.45
N LYS A 92 -1.12 -13.72 11.38
CA LYS A 92 -0.07 -13.77 12.43
C LYS A 92 0.82 -12.51 12.48
N ALA A 93 0.63 -11.59 11.53
CA ALA A 93 1.24 -10.28 11.48
C ALA A 93 0.16 -9.19 11.44
N GLU A 94 0.39 -8.11 12.17
CA GLU A 94 -0.49 -6.96 12.29
C GLU A 94 0.25 -5.68 11.92
N GLY A 95 -0.49 -4.64 11.57
CA GLY A 95 0.07 -3.31 11.38
C GLY A 95 -0.55 -2.59 10.20
N ILE A 96 0.01 -1.40 9.97
CA ILE A 96 -0.46 -0.48 8.94
C ILE A 96 -0.22 -1.09 7.56
N GLY A 97 -1.28 -1.18 6.76
CA GLY A 97 -1.25 -1.86 5.46
C GLY A 97 -1.53 -3.37 5.53
N LEU A 98 -1.82 -3.93 6.70
CA LEU A 98 -2.25 -5.33 6.80
C LEU A 98 -3.68 -5.43 7.28
N ASN A 99 -3.87 -5.14 8.58
CA ASN A 99 -5.15 -5.17 9.25
C ASN A 99 -5.47 -3.82 9.93
N GLU A 100 -4.59 -2.84 9.79
CA GLU A 100 -4.80 -1.46 10.25
C GLU A 100 -4.74 -0.49 9.06
N GLY A 101 -5.69 0.44 9.01
CA GLY A 101 -5.71 1.49 8.01
C GLY A 101 -4.81 2.66 8.39
N ASN A 102 -4.24 3.35 7.40
CA ASN A 102 -3.48 4.58 7.62
C ASN A 102 -4.34 5.82 7.34
N LEU A 103 -4.47 6.71 8.33
CA LEU A 103 -5.32 7.90 8.22
C LEU A 103 -4.96 8.77 7.01
N ILE A 104 -3.67 8.96 6.76
CA ILE A 104 -3.18 9.80 5.66
C ILE A 104 -3.56 9.16 4.32
N ARG A 105 -3.38 7.84 4.17
CA ARG A 105 -3.76 7.16 2.93
C ARG A 105 -5.26 7.20 2.67
N LEU A 106 -6.10 6.92 3.66
CA LEU A 106 -7.55 6.97 3.43
C LEU A 106 -8.03 8.39 3.13
N SER A 107 -7.57 9.39 3.87
CA SER A 107 -7.97 10.78 3.61
C SER A 107 -7.51 11.28 2.24
N LYS A 108 -6.33 10.88 1.77
CA LYS A 108 -5.90 11.15 0.37
C LYS A 108 -6.77 10.41 -0.64
N ALA A 109 -7.12 9.16 -0.40
CA ALA A 109 -8.05 8.43 -1.27
C ALA A 109 -9.43 9.11 -1.33
N CYS A 110 -9.87 9.70 -0.22
CA CYS A 110 -11.06 10.55 -0.16
C CYS A 110 -10.93 11.81 -1.04
N GLU A 111 -9.80 12.52 -0.98
CA GLU A 111 -9.53 13.68 -1.85
C GLU A 111 -9.52 13.29 -3.34
N ILE A 112 -8.90 12.16 -3.67
CA ILE A 112 -8.88 11.61 -5.04
C ILE A 112 -10.30 11.27 -5.48
N GLY A 113 -11.07 10.63 -4.59
CA GLY A 113 -12.48 10.32 -4.79
C GLY A 113 -13.30 11.55 -5.12
N ARG A 114 -13.22 12.60 -4.31
CA ARG A 114 -13.90 13.89 -4.52
C ARG A 114 -13.46 14.55 -5.83
N LYS A 115 -12.16 14.54 -6.13
CA LYS A 115 -11.59 15.18 -7.33
C LYS A 115 -12.07 14.55 -8.63
N TYR A 116 -12.11 13.22 -8.69
CA TYR A 116 -12.37 12.50 -9.94
C TYR A 116 -13.79 11.95 -10.05
N PHE A 117 -14.51 11.83 -8.93
CA PHE A 117 -15.83 11.22 -8.86
C PHE A 117 -16.80 12.06 -8.04
N GLU A 118 -16.73 13.40 -8.11
CA GLU A 118 -17.49 14.36 -7.27
C GLU A 118 -18.95 13.95 -6.99
N ASN A 119 -19.73 13.65 -8.03
CA ASN A 119 -21.16 13.30 -7.88
C ASN A 119 -21.43 11.83 -7.50
N GLN A 120 -20.39 10.99 -7.47
CA GLN A 120 -20.47 9.55 -7.23
C GLN A 120 -19.81 9.16 -5.90
N TRP A 121 -18.90 9.98 -5.40
CA TRP A 121 -18.16 9.76 -4.17
C TRP A 121 -18.98 10.17 -2.94
N PRO A 122 -18.87 9.44 -1.81
CA PRO A 122 -18.25 8.12 -1.65
C PRO A 122 -19.19 6.95 -2.01
N HIS A 123 -20.48 7.23 -2.27
CA HIS A 123 -21.54 6.22 -2.33
C HIS A 123 -21.34 5.12 -3.38
N LYS A 124 -20.85 5.46 -4.58
CA LYS A 124 -20.59 4.48 -5.64
C LYS A 124 -19.62 3.39 -5.20
N PHE A 125 -18.67 3.73 -4.33
CA PHE A 125 -17.59 2.85 -3.91
C PHE A 125 -17.80 2.27 -2.50
N LYS A 126 -18.99 2.48 -1.90
CA LYS A 126 -19.31 2.02 -0.55
C LYS A 126 -19.00 0.53 -0.34
N ALA A 127 -19.32 -0.33 -1.31
CA ALA A 127 -19.07 -1.76 -1.21
C ALA A 127 -17.57 -2.09 -1.13
N ALA A 128 -16.74 -1.44 -1.95
CA ALA A 128 -15.28 -1.63 -1.94
C ALA A 128 -14.65 -1.08 -0.65
N ILE A 129 -15.11 0.09 -0.18
CA ILE A 129 -14.68 0.68 1.10
C ILE A 129 -15.06 -0.22 2.29
N LEU A 130 -16.17 -0.95 2.23
CA LEU A 130 -16.63 -1.81 3.33
C LEU A 130 -16.14 -3.25 3.27
N ASN A 131 -15.63 -3.68 2.13
CA ASN A 131 -15.14 -5.05 1.97
C ASN A 131 -13.82 -5.21 2.71
N THR A 132 -13.84 -5.95 3.81
CA THR A 132 -12.68 -6.12 4.71
C THR A 132 -11.47 -6.75 4.02
N LYS A 133 -11.70 -7.62 3.03
CA LYS A 133 -10.64 -8.27 2.26
C LYS A 133 -10.00 -7.35 1.22
N ASP A 134 -10.80 -6.43 0.67
CA ASP A 134 -10.40 -5.60 -0.46
C ASP A 134 -10.23 -4.12 -0.07
N HIS A 135 -10.51 -3.74 1.16
CA HIS A 135 -10.52 -2.35 1.63
C HIS A 135 -9.19 -1.65 1.33
N LEU A 136 -8.07 -2.20 1.82
CA LEU A 136 -6.76 -1.61 1.58
C LEU A 136 -6.37 -1.67 0.10
N SER A 137 -6.71 -2.74 -0.61
CA SER A 137 -6.48 -2.86 -2.05
C SER A 137 -7.17 -1.75 -2.82
N PHE A 138 -8.43 -1.46 -2.49
CA PHE A 138 -9.21 -0.39 -3.09
C PHE A 138 -8.68 1.00 -2.76
N ILE A 139 -8.21 1.21 -1.51
CA ILE A 139 -7.52 2.48 -1.16
C ILE A 139 -6.28 2.65 -2.05
N GLU A 140 -5.48 1.61 -2.21
CA GLU A 140 -4.31 1.62 -3.08
C GLU A 140 -4.64 1.83 -4.56
N GLU A 141 -5.71 1.22 -5.07
CA GLU A 141 -6.25 1.48 -6.41
C GLU A 141 -6.48 2.97 -6.66
N LEU A 142 -7.14 3.68 -5.73
CA LEU A 142 -7.38 5.11 -5.85
C LEU A 142 -6.07 5.91 -5.83
N HIS A 143 -5.12 5.56 -4.96
CA HIS A 143 -3.83 6.26 -4.87
C HIS A 143 -3.08 6.30 -6.20
N TRP A 144 -3.14 5.23 -6.97
CA TRP A 144 -2.46 5.17 -8.25
C TRP A 144 -3.00 6.20 -9.27
N LEU A 145 -4.26 6.65 -9.16
CA LEU A 145 -4.81 7.70 -10.05
C LEU A 145 -4.17 9.07 -9.85
N ASN A 146 -3.59 9.37 -8.68
CA ASN A 146 -2.98 10.68 -8.43
C ASN A 146 -1.51 10.77 -8.86
N ARG A 147 -0.95 9.68 -9.42
CA ARG A 147 0.47 9.58 -9.80
C ARG A 147 0.72 9.87 -11.28
N TRP A 148 -0.23 10.52 -11.95
CA TRP A 148 -0.20 10.76 -13.38
C TRP A 148 -0.47 12.23 -13.71
N ARG A 149 0.14 12.73 -14.79
CA ARG A 149 -0.02 14.10 -15.26
C ARG A 149 -1.33 14.28 -16.02
N ARG A 150 -2.13 15.28 -15.64
CA ARG A 150 -3.35 15.70 -16.36
C ARG A 150 -4.31 14.53 -16.64
N VAL A 151 -4.63 13.76 -15.60
CA VAL A 151 -5.60 12.68 -15.68
C VAL A 151 -6.98 13.21 -16.08
N SER A 152 -7.63 12.53 -17.03
CA SER A 152 -8.98 12.81 -17.51
C SER A 152 -9.65 11.53 -18.02
N HIS A 153 -10.95 11.59 -18.31
CA HIS A 153 -11.72 10.46 -18.88
C HIS A 153 -11.55 9.14 -18.10
N ILE A 154 -11.69 9.20 -16.78
CA ILE A 154 -11.46 8.04 -15.90
C ILE A 154 -12.67 7.11 -15.93
N GLU A 155 -12.41 5.84 -16.19
CA GLU A 155 -13.35 4.73 -16.13
C GLU A 155 -12.87 3.72 -15.08
N TYR A 156 -13.77 3.37 -14.15
CA TYR A 156 -13.55 2.32 -13.14
C TYR A 156 -14.04 0.97 -13.66
N GLU A 157 -13.28 -0.10 -13.42
CA GLU A 157 -13.55 -1.44 -13.94
C GLU A 157 -13.88 -1.38 -15.44
N ALA A 158 -13.02 -0.69 -16.18
CA ALA A 158 -13.23 -0.45 -17.59
C ALA A 158 -13.29 -1.79 -18.32
N ARG A 159 -14.18 -1.86 -19.32
CA ARG A 159 -14.05 -2.85 -20.40
C ARG A 159 -13.34 -2.10 -21.51
N PRO A 160 -12.00 -2.08 -21.52
CA PRO A 160 -11.28 -1.27 -22.47
C PRO A 160 -11.56 -1.71 -23.93
N PHE A 161 -12.13 -2.91 -24.15
CA PHE A 161 -12.40 -3.46 -25.47
C PHE A 161 -13.75 -4.17 -25.56
N LEU A 162 -14.42 -4.00 -26.70
CA LEU A 162 -15.70 -4.64 -27.04
C LEU A 162 -15.53 -6.10 -27.54
N LYS A 163 -14.30 -6.52 -27.86
CA LYS A 163 -14.01 -7.88 -28.34
C LYS A 163 -13.95 -8.87 -27.17
N GLN A 164 -14.53 -10.05 -27.36
CA GLN A 164 -14.63 -11.17 -26.39
C GLN A 164 -13.29 -11.76 -25.91
N GLU A 165 -12.15 -11.16 -26.24
CA GLU A 165 -10.81 -11.73 -26.00
C GLU A 165 -10.38 -11.63 -24.53
N CYS A 166 -10.76 -10.56 -23.82
CA CYS A 166 -10.43 -10.40 -22.40
C CYS A 166 -11.61 -10.87 -21.52
N LYS A 167 -11.34 -11.81 -20.62
CA LYS A 167 -12.35 -12.35 -19.69
C LYS A 167 -12.61 -11.46 -18.49
N LYS A 168 -11.67 -10.54 -18.20
CA LYS A 168 -11.66 -9.71 -17.00
C LYS A 168 -11.49 -8.23 -17.37
N ARG A 169 -11.79 -7.36 -16.41
CA ARG A 169 -11.69 -5.91 -16.51
C ARG A 169 -10.41 -5.43 -15.85
N VAL A 170 -9.78 -4.40 -16.42
CA VAL A 170 -8.73 -3.65 -15.73
C VAL A 170 -9.39 -2.71 -14.72
N ASP A 171 -8.68 -2.42 -13.63
CA ASP A 171 -9.24 -1.59 -12.56
C ASP A 171 -9.51 -0.15 -13.04
N TRP A 172 -8.62 0.42 -13.85
CA TRP A 172 -8.75 1.77 -14.37
C TRP A 172 -8.43 1.89 -15.86
N ARG A 173 -9.19 2.73 -16.57
CA ARG A 173 -8.82 3.29 -17.87
C ARG A 173 -8.94 4.80 -17.80
N PHE A 174 -7.93 5.53 -18.27
CA PHE A 174 -7.95 6.99 -18.26
C PHE A 174 -7.03 7.58 -19.33
N GLN A 175 -7.13 8.89 -19.55
CA GLN A 175 -6.21 9.63 -20.41
C GLN A 175 -5.22 10.46 -19.59
N SER A 176 -3.95 10.43 -20.01
CA SER A 176 -2.85 11.22 -19.46
C SER A 176 -2.07 11.84 -20.61
N LEU A 177 -2.05 13.18 -20.71
CA LEU A 177 -1.39 13.91 -21.80
C LEU A 177 -1.73 13.40 -23.22
N GLY A 178 -2.97 12.97 -23.45
CA GLY A 178 -3.45 12.45 -24.74
C GLY A 178 -3.15 10.97 -25.00
N VAL A 179 -2.46 10.29 -24.08
CA VAL A 179 -2.22 8.83 -24.11
C VAL A 179 -3.28 8.13 -23.27
N THR A 180 -3.84 7.05 -23.78
CA THR A 180 -4.76 6.20 -23.01
C THR A 180 -3.97 5.22 -22.16
N VAL A 181 -4.27 5.14 -20.87
CA VAL A 181 -3.64 4.21 -19.93
C VAL A 181 -4.70 3.22 -19.46
N ASN A 182 -4.46 1.93 -19.70
CA ASN A 182 -5.16 0.82 -19.08
C ASN A 182 -4.30 0.37 -17.90
N LEU A 183 -4.80 0.52 -16.67
CA LEU A 183 -4.05 0.28 -15.45
C LEU A 183 -4.73 -0.79 -14.60
N GLU A 184 -4.00 -1.87 -14.36
CA GLU A 184 -4.32 -2.87 -13.35
C GLU A 184 -3.53 -2.57 -12.09
N VAL A 185 -4.17 -2.50 -10.92
CA VAL A 185 -3.50 -2.23 -9.65
C VAL A 185 -3.52 -3.48 -8.79
N LYS A 186 -2.35 -3.86 -8.27
CA LYS A 186 -2.21 -4.94 -7.30
C LYS A 186 -1.70 -4.40 -5.99
N TYR A 187 -2.46 -4.66 -4.93
CA TYR A 187 -1.95 -4.62 -3.57
C TYR A 187 -1.63 -6.03 -3.09
N ARG A 188 -0.41 -6.24 -2.60
CA ARG A 188 0.02 -7.55 -2.10
C ARG A 188 0.35 -7.45 -0.62
N PRO A 189 -0.65 -7.51 0.27
CA PRO A 189 -0.40 -7.45 1.70
C PRO A 189 0.53 -8.58 2.17
N ARG A 190 0.41 -9.79 1.60
CA ARG A 190 1.26 -10.95 1.96
C ARG A 190 2.75 -10.80 1.65
N ASP A 191 3.11 -9.80 0.86
CA ASP A 191 4.51 -9.42 0.61
C ASP A 191 5.22 -8.95 1.89
N TRP A 192 4.47 -8.63 2.96
CA TRP A 192 5.04 -8.36 4.29
C TRP A 192 6.07 -9.40 4.74
N ALA A 193 5.88 -10.67 4.37
CA ALA A 193 6.76 -11.74 4.83
C ALA A 193 8.15 -11.66 4.18
N ARG A 194 8.34 -11.00 3.02
CA ARG A 194 9.68 -10.68 2.50
C ARG A 194 10.44 -9.69 3.40
N THR A 195 9.72 -8.87 4.16
CA THR A 195 10.34 -7.97 5.16
C THR A 195 10.83 -8.75 6.40
N VAL A 196 10.16 -9.85 6.74
CA VAL A 196 10.39 -10.59 8.00
C VAL A 196 11.31 -11.79 7.79
N ASP A 197 11.03 -12.60 6.77
CA ASP A 197 11.72 -13.86 6.49
C ASP A 197 12.91 -13.64 5.53
N GLY A 198 12.98 -12.46 4.91
CA GLY A 198 13.93 -12.15 3.83
C GLY A 198 13.43 -12.64 2.47
N SER A 199 13.99 -12.07 1.40
CA SER A 199 13.59 -12.36 0.03
C SER A 199 13.82 -13.82 -0.38
N GLU A 200 14.86 -14.46 0.17
CA GLU A 200 15.28 -15.82 -0.20
C GLU A 200 14.44 -16.92 0.47
N ASN A 201 13.84 -16.63 1.63
CA ASN A 201 13.05 -17.61 2.39
C ASN A 201 11.54 -17.47 2.15
N HIS A 202 11.13 -16.38 1.50
CA HIS A 202 9.73 -16.21 1.14
C HIS A 202 9.40 -17.07 -0.08
N ALA A 203 8.91 -18.28 0.18
CA ALA A 203 8.31 -19.12 -0.85
C ALA A 203 6.99 -18.49 -1.31
N VAL A 204 7.06 -17.51 -2.21
CA VAL A 204 5.87 -17.03 -2.94
C VAL A 204 5.36 -18.20 -3.79
N LYS A 205 4.44 -19.00 -3.25
CA LYS A 205 3.84 -20.16 -3.95
C LYS A 205 2.90 -19.78 -5.11
N SER A 206 2.79 -18.50 -5.47
CA SER A 206 1.95 -18.01 -6.58
C SER A 206 2.47 -16.67 -7.12
N SER A 207 2.84 -16.59 -8.40
CA SER A 207 3.32 -15.35 -9.03
C SER A 207 2.45 -14.14 -8.67
N TYR A 208 3.09 -13.02 -8.32
CA TYR A 208 2.42 -11.76 -7.99
C TYR A 208 1.49 -11.25 -9.10
N PHE A 209 1.60 -11.79 -10.31
CA PHE A 209 0.89 -11.32 -11.50
C PHE A 209 0.01 -12.39 -12.16
N ALA A 210 -0.17 -13.56 -11.52
CA ALA A 210 -0.86 -14.69 -12.15
C ALA A 210 -2.29 -14.38 -12.66
N ASP A 211 -2.97 -13.39 -12.08
CA ASP A 211 -4.34 -13.01 -12.45
C ASP A 211 -4.45 -11.80 -13.40
N VAL A 212 -3.31 -11.28 -13.85
CA VAL A 212 -3.19 -10.06 -14.66
C VAL A 212 -3.33 -10.28 -16.17
N PRO A 213 -2.70 -11.29 -16.79
CA PRO A 213 -2.66 -11.40 -18.26
C PRO A 213 -4.02 -11.39 -18.94
N ASP A 214 -5.02 -12.05 -18.33
CA ASP A 214 -6.39 -12.16 -18.86
C ASP A 214 -7.17 -10.83 -18.92
N LYS A 215 -6.58 -9.74 -18.41
CA LYS A 215 -7.20 -8.39 -18.35
C LYS A 215 -6.76 -7.48 -19.50
N PHE A 216 -5.63 -7.76 -20.13
CA PHE A 216 -5.05 -6.90 -21.18
C PHE A 216 -5.11 -7.59 -22.54
N PRO A 217 -5.58 -6.91 -23.61
CA PRO A 217 -5.48 -7.46 -24.95
C PRO A 217 -4.11 -7.14 -25.57
N SER A 218 -3.96 -7.46 -26.85
CA SER A 218 -2.90 -6.92 -27.69
C SER A 218 -2.83 -5.38 -27.66
N GLN A 219 -1.61 -4.86 -27.68
CA GLN A 219 -1.32 -3.42 -27.64
C GLN A 219 -1.91 -2.68 -28.85
N ASN A 220 -2.52 -1.52 -28.60
CA ASN A 220 -3.01 -0.61 -29.63
C ASN A 220 -2.16 0.67 -29.68
N PRO A 221 -1.96 1.27 -30.87
CA PRO A 221 -1.25 2.54 -30.97
C PRO A 221 -1.90 3.64 -30.10
N GLY A 222 -1.09 4.32 -29.29
CA GLY A 222 -1.56 5.40 -28.40
C GLY A 222 -2.17 4.92 -27.08
N GLU A 223 -2.13 3.61 -26.79
CA GLU A 223 -2.50 3.05 -25.50
C GLU A 223 -1.28 2.45 -24.78
N LEU A 224 -1.32 2.44 -23.45
CA LEU A 224 -0.37 1.75 -22.58
C LEU A 224 -1.12 0.78 -21.69
N ASN A 225 -0.65 -0.47 -21.66
CA ASN A 225 -1.13 -1.50 -20.74
C ASN A 225 -0.15 -1.65 -19.59
N LEU A 226 -0.53 -1.19 -18.40
CA LEU A 226 0.39 -1.05 -17.28
C LEU A 226 -0.13 -1.78 -16.05
N VAL A 227 0.79 -2.34 -15.28
CA VAL A 227 0.51 -2.90 -13.96
C VAL A 227 1.11 -2.00 -12.90
N ALA A 228 0.30 -1.56 -11.96
CA ALA A 228 0.73 -0.83 -10.78
C ALA A 228 0.78 -1.78 -9.57
N PHE A 229 1.84 -1.74 -8.80
CA PHE A 229 2.10 -2.69 -7.72
C PHE A 229 2.44 -1.95 -6.42
N SER A 230 1.57 -2.08 -5.42
CA SER A 230 1.81 -1.57 -4.07
C SER A 230 2.31 -2.73 -3.18
N SER A 231 3.55 -2.58 -2.70
CA SER A 231 4.34 -3.59 -1.98
C SER A 231 4.58 -3.15 -0.54
N LEU A 232 4.60 -4.10 0.41
CA LEU A 232 4.99 -3.81 1.79
C LEU A 232 6.49 -4.03 2.01
N ALA A 233 7.13 -4.94 1.29
CA ALA A 233 8.56 -5.17 1.37
C ALA A 233 9.35 -4.24 0.44
N PRO A 234 10.63 -3.98 0.73
CA PRO A 234 11.51 -3.23 -0.17
C PRO A 234 11.53 -3.80 -1.59
N ILE A 235 11.83 -2.94 -2.55
CA ILE A 235 12.04 -3.36 -3.94
C ILE A 235 13.44 -3.98 -4.03
N ASP A 236 13.52 -5.30 -3.88
CA ASP A 236 14.76 -6.06 -3.97
C ASP A 236 14.95 -6.72 -5.34
N ARG A 237 16.11 -7.35 -5.51
CA ARG A 237 16.48 -8.04 -6.74
C ARG A 237 15.52 -9.17 -7.11
N SER A 238 14.97 -9.89 -6.12
CA SER A 238 14.05 -11.01 -6.39
C SER A 238 12.75 -10.51 -7.01
N LEU A 239 12.18 -9.42 -6.49
CA LEU A 239 11.00 -8.79 -7.08
C LEU A 239 11.29 -8.26 -8.50
N GLN A 240 12.46 -7.66 -8.70
CA GLN A 240 12.88 -7.16 -10.02
C GLN A 240 13.00 -8.30 -11.05
N GLU A 241 13.56 -9.45 -10.66
CA GLU A 241 13.68 -10.63 -11.51
C GLU A 241 12.30 -11.23 -11.84
N GLU A 242 11.37 -11.25 -10.89
CA GLU A 242 9.99 -11.69 -11.14
C GLU A 242 9.25 -10.76 -12.12
N ILE A 243 9.40 -9.44 -11.96
CA ILE A 243 8.80 -8.46 -12.89
C ILE A 243 9.40 -8.62 -14.30
N ASN A 244 10.72 -8.78 -14.42
CA ASN A 244 11.36 -8.99 -15.71
C ASN A 244 10.89 -10.29 -16.38
N THR A 245 10.73 -11.36 -15.61
CA THR A 245 10.19 -12.64 -16.10
C THR A 245 8.76 -12.44 -16.61
N PHE A 246 7.92 -11.78 -15.82
CA PHE A 246 6.53 -11.47 -16.16
C PHE A 246 6.43 -10.64 -17.45
N LEU A 247 7.20 -9.56 -17.56
CA LEU A 247 7.19 -8.70 -18.76
C LEU A 247 7.74 -9.42 -20.01
N THR A 248 8.63 -10.40 -19.83
CA THR A 248 9.12 -11.24 -20.94
C THR A 248 8.06 -12.24 -21.40
N GLU A 249 7.28 -12.80 -20.46
CA GLU A 249 6.23 -13.78 -20.73
C GLU A 249 4.99 -13.14 -21.39
N TYR A 250 4.66 -11.89 -21.02
CA TYR A 250 3.43 -11.22 -21.45
C TYR A 250 3.70 -9.94 -22.26
N ASN A 251 3.82 -10.11 -23.58
CA ASN A 251 4.06 -9.02 -24.53
C ASN A 251 2.90 -8.00 -24.66
N THR A 252 1.75 -8.25 -24.02
CA THR A 252 0.61 -7.35 -24.01
C THR A 252 0.77 -6.21 -23.00
N ILE A 253 1.80 -6.25 -22.15
CA ILE A 253 2.02 -5.34 -21.03
C ILE A 253 3.27 -4.50 -21.30
N ASP A 254 3.13 -3.18 -21.28
CA ASP A 254 4.20 -2.23 -21.58
C ASP A 254 5.17 -2.02 -20.40
N GLY A 255 4.67 -2.20 -19.17
CA GLY A 255 5.47 -2.02 -17.98
C GLY A 255 4.76 -2.29 -16.66
N VAL A 256 5.57 -2.43 -15.63
CA VAL A 256 5.18 -2.53 -14.23
C VAL A 256 5.74 -1.32 -13.47
N LEU A 257 4.86 -0.60 -12.79
CA LEU A 257 5.20 0.45 -11.84
C LEU A 257 5.09 -0.10 -10.44
N VAL A 258 6.17 -0.02 -9.67
CA VAL A 258 6.22 -0.49 -8.30
C VAL A 258 6.30 0.69 -7.36
N TRP A 259 5.49 0.66 -6.32
CA TRP A 259 5.63 1.49 -5.14
C TRP A 259 5.77 0.59 -3.92
N SER A 260 6.86 0.77 -3.19
CA SER A 260 7.04 0.12 -1.90
C SER A 260 6.78 1.07 -0.75
N MET A 261 6.05 0.54 0.21
CA MET A 261 5.74 1.16 1.49
C MET A 261 6.90 1.10 2.49
N ASN A 262 7.95 0.33 2.18
CA ASN A 262 9.20 0.28 2.92
C ASN A 262 10.39 0.36 1.96
N SER A 263 11.42 1.10 2.32
CA SER A 263 12.66 1.12 1.54
C SER A 263 13.86 1.12 2.48
N GLN A 264 14.85 0.30 2.16
CA GLN A 264 16.12 0.25 2.89
C GLN A 264 17.13 1.28 2.35
N ASP A 265 17.04 1.63 1.07
CA ASP A 265 17.96 2.49 0.32
C ASP A 265 17.37 3.87 -0.04
N GLY A 266 16.15 4.16 0.41
CA GLY A 266 15.38 5.35 0.06
C GLY A 266 14.64 5.25 -1.29
N ARG A 267 14.83 4.17 -2.06
CA ARG A 267 14.06 3.90 -3.28
C ARG A 267 12.67 3.37 -2.95
N LEU A 268 11.71 4.29 -2.95
CA LEU A 268 10.30 3.98 -2.69
C LEU A 268 9.53 3.56 -3.95
N TYR A 269 10.07 3.78 -5.15
CA TYR A 269 9.39 3.43 -6.39
C TYR A 269 10.36 2.96 -7.48
N GLU A 270 9.82 2.20 -8.42
CA GLU A 270 10.52 1.70 -9.59
C GLU A 270 9.58 1.60 -10.80
N ILE A 271 10.13 1.85 -12.00
CA ILE A 271 9.45 1.61 -13.27
C ILE A 271 10.30 0.62 -14.05
N GLN A 272 9.72 -0.56 -14.30
CA GLN A 272 10.26 -1.55 -15.21
C GLN A 272 9.36 -1.65 -16.43
N SER A 273 9.97 -1.71 -17.61
CA SER A 273 9.24 -1.59 -18.85
C SER A 273 10.05 -2.23 -19.97
N VAL A 274 9.33 -2.98 -20.83
CA VAL A 274 9.87 -3.59 -22.05
C VAL A 274 9.78 -2.63 -23.24
N SER A 275 8.86 -1.67 -23.18
CA SER A 275 8.57 -0.72 -24.24
C SER A 275 8.14 0.63 -23.68
N GLN A 276 8.56 1.73 -24.32
CA GLN A 276 8.02 3.06 -24.03
C GLN A 276 8.32 3.62 -22.62
N LYS A 277 9.37 3.15 -21.93
CA LYS A 277 9.77 3.64 -20.60
C LYS A 277 9.83 5.18 -20.49
N ALA A 278 10.44 5.85 -21.46
CA ALA A 278 10.53 7.32 -21.47
C ALA A 278 9.16 8.01 -21.56
N LEU A 279 8.20 7.40 -22.25
CA LEU A 279 6.82 7.88 -22.30
C LEU A 279 6.17 7.69 -20.93
N ILE A 280 6.28 6.51 -20.32
CA ILE A 280 5.74 6.23 -18.98
C ILE A 280 6.28 7.24 -17.96
N GLU A 281 7.60 7.48 -17.96
CA GLU A 281 8.26 8.47 -17.10
C GLU A 281 7.78 9.92 -17.36
N THR A 282 7.40 10.23 -18.59
CA THR A 282 6.83 11.54 -18.95
C THR A 282 5.40 11.71 -18.42
N LEU A 283 4.61 10.64 -18.43
CA LEU A 283 3.22 10.63 -17.96
C LEU A 283 3.11 10.53 -16.44
N PHE A 284 4.05 9.86 -15.79
CA PHE A 284 4.06 9.58 -14.37
C PHE A 284 4.64 10.77 -13.56
N THR A 285 4.01 11.11 -12.45
CA THR A 285 4.49 12.18 -11.54
C THR A 285 5.30 11.67 -10.36
N GLY A 286 5.31 10.36 -10.12
CA GLY A 286 5.94 9.79 -8.93
C GLY A 286 5.05 9.82 -7.70
N ILE A 287 5.71 9.63 -6.55
CA ILE A 287 5.13 9.77 -5.22
C ILE A 287 5.11 11.25 -4.79
N ASP A 288 4.10 11.65 -4.03
CA ASP A 288 4.07 12.98 -3.41
C ASP A 288 4.75 12.99 -2.03
N GLN A 289 4.83 14.18 -1.42
CA GLN A 289 5.50 14.35 -0.13
C GLN A 289 4.82 13.56 1.00
N GLU A 290 3.51 13.38 0.95
CA GLU A 290 2.79 12.64 1.99
C GLU A 290 2.91 11.13 1.82
N ASP A 291 3.20 10.65 0.62
CA ASP A 291 3.52 9.23 0.41
C ASP A 291 4.79 8.83 1.16
N ALA A 292 5.75 9.74 1.30
CA ALA A 292 6.94 9.53 2.13
C ALA A 292 6.63 9.48 3.64
N ALA A 293 5.45 9.95 4.05
CA ALA A 293 4.97 9.81 5.43
C ALA A 293 4.42 8.41 5.73
N TYR A 294 4.18 7.61 4.69
CA TYR A 294 3.62 6.29 4.85
C TYR A 294 4.69 5.29 5.28
N ILE A 295 4.46 4.65 6.42
CA ILE A 295 5.33 3.59 6.92
C ILE A 295 4.45 2.35 7.11
N GLY A 296 4.62 1.37 6.22
CA GLY A 296 3.95 0.08 6.29
C GLY A 296 4.64 -0.83 7.30
N GLN A 297 4.56 -0.50 8.59
CA GLN A 297 5.25 -1.31 9.59
C GLN A 297 4.44 -2.55 9.95
N VAL A 298 5.08 -3.71 9.77
CA VAL A 298 4.55 -5.02 10.11
C VAL A 298 5.05 -5.42 11.50
N ARG A 299 4.14 -5.68 12.41
CA ARG A 299 4.38 -6.17 13.78
C ARG A 299 3.93 -7.61 13.88
N TYR A 300 4.77 -8.45 14.48
CA TYR A 300 4.45 -9.87 14.64
C TYR A 300 3.89 -10.12 16.04
N GLN A 301 2.72 -10.76 16.16
CA GLN A 301 2.08 -10.91 17.47
C GLN A 301 2.61 -12.09 18.32
N GLN A 302 3.25 -13.13 17.77
CA GLN A 302 3.81 -14.20 18.61
C GLN A 302 5.15 -14.79 18.13
N ARG A 303 6.18 -14.70 18.97
CA ARG A 303 7.36 -15.55 18.88
C ARG A 303 6.95 -17.01 19.17
N VAL A 304 6.99 -17.88 18.16
CA VAL A 304 7.43 -19.27 18.41
C VAL A 304 8.88 -19.35 17.94
N SER A 305 9.74 -18.73 18.76
CA SER A 305 11.16 -18.43 18.48
C SER A 305 12.07 -19.67 18.54
N ASN A 306 11.54 -20.85 18.84
CA ASN A 306 12.37 -22.07 18.85
C ASN A 306 12.37 -22.78 17.49
N GLU A 307 11.35 -22.58 16.65
CA GLU A 307 11.22 -23.25 15.34
C GLU A 307 11.76 -22.41 14.18
N ARG A 308 11.85 -21.07 14.32
CA ARG A 308 12.49 -20.20 13.30
C ARG A 308 14.02 -20.15 13.38
N ARG A 309 14.63 -20.66 14.46
CA ARG A 309 16.10 -20.75 14.62
C ARG A 309 16.68 -22.07 14.11
N ALA A 310 15.98 -22.76 13.21
CA ALA A 310 16.54 -23.92 12.50
C ALA A 310 17.39 -23.48 11.29
N LEU A 311 18.21 -22.44 11.45
CA LEU A 311 19.51 -22.41 10.79
C LEU A 311 20.42 -23.34 11.60
N ARG A 312 21.15 -24.22 10.92
CA ARG A 312 21.96 -25.23 11.60
C ARG A 312 23.10 -24.53 12.35
N PRO A 313 23.47 -24.97 13.56
CA PRO A 313 24.63 -24.44 14.30
C PRO A 313 25.94 -24.41 13.49
N GLU A 314 26.04 -25.23 12.45
CA GLU A 314 27.16 -25.33 11.50
C GLU A 314 27.28 -24.12 10.54
N GLU A 315 26.23 -23.29 10.44
CA GLU A 315 26.09 -22.16 9.50
C GLU A 315 26.22 -20.79 10.21
N VAL A 316 26.57 -20.78 11.51
CA VAL A 316 26.70 -19.59 12.36
C VAL A 316 28.17 -19.08 12.36
N PRO A 317 28.46 -17.82 11.98
CA PRO A 317 29.80 -17.25 12.11
C PRO A 317 30.29 -17.23 13.56
N ASP A 318 31.55 -17.65 13.80
CA ASP A 318 32.16 -17.98 15.12
C ASP A 318 31.96 -16.97 16.27
N TYR A 319 31.63 -15.71 16.00
CA TYR A 319 31.47 -14.71 17.06
C TYR A 319 30.12 -14.80 17.80
N LEU A 320 29.20 -15.66 17.36
CA LEU A 320 27.88 -15.85 17.99
C LEU A 320 27.83 -17.06 18.96
N ASP A 321 28.86 -17.91 19.03
CA ASP A 321 28.86 -19.19 19.76
C ASP A 321 29.31 -19.11 21.25
N ARG A 322 28.95 -18.04 21.96
CA ARG A 322 29.23 -17.97 23.41
C ARG A 322 28.03 -17.51 24.21
N THR A 323 26.99 -18.35 24.25
CA THR A 323 26.19 -18.65 25.45
C THR A 323 25.04 -19.55 25.03
N TYR A 324 25.03 -20.82 25.43
CA TYR A 324 23.85 -21.66 25.76
C TYR A 324 24.32 -23.12 25.86
N ARG A 325 25.09 -23.41 26.91
CA ARG A 325 25.34 -24.78 27.37
C ARG A 325 24.56 -25.01 28.66
N GLY A 326 23.72 -26.05 28.64
CA GLY A 326 23.42 -26.88 29.81
C GLY A 326 22.13 -26.57 30.57
N ILE A 327 21.29 -27.61 30.63
CA ILE A 327 20.33 -27.96 31.71
C ILE A 327 19.09 -27.06 31.85
#